data_AF-A0A2E8TQ14-F1
#
_entry.id   AF-A0A2E8TQ14-F1
#
_cell.length_a   1.000
_cell.length_b   1.000
_cell.length_c   1.000
_cell.angle_alpha   90.00
_cell.angle_beta   90.00
_cell.angle_gamma   90.00
#
_symmetry.space_group_name_H-M   'P 1'
#
loop_
_entity.id
_entity.type
_entity.pdbx_description
1 polymer ?
#
loop_
_entity_poly.entity_id
_entity_poly.type
_entity_poly.pdbx_seq_one_letter_code
_entity_poly.pdbx_strand_id
1 'polypeptide(L)' 'MRRAEKAELIGDKLDELYPDTPIPLDHTDPYTLLVAVMLSAQTTDKKVNEVT' A
#
# COMPACT_ATOMS: atom_id res chain seq x y z
N MET A 1 -3.42 19.49 -21.56
CA MET A 1 -3.83 18.42 -20.63
C MET A 1 -4.04 19.01 -19.25
N ARG A 2 -5.23 18.84 -18.69
CA ARG A 2 -5.59 19.22 -17.31
C ARG A 2 -4.95 18.25 -16.31
N ARG A 3 -4.84 18.65 -15.04
CA ARG A 3 -4.26 17.78 -13.98
C ARG A 3 -5.04 16.47 -13.84
N ALA A 4 -6.37 16.52 -14.00
CA ALA A 4 -7.24 15.36 -13.97
C ALA A 4 -6.93 14.35 -15.09
N GLU A 5 -6.89 14.82 -16.34
CA GLU A 5 -6.55 14.00 -17.51
C GLU A 5 -5.16 13.36 -17.39
N LYS A 6 -4.20 14.08 -16.79
CA LYS A 6 -2.87 13.52 -16.51
C LYS A 6 -2.91 12.42 -15.46
N ALA A 7 -3.69 12.59 -14.40
CA ALA A 7 -3.80 11.62 -13.31
C ALA A 7 -4.45 10.32 -13.80
N GLU A 8 -5.48 10.43 -14.63
CA GLU A 8 -6.15 9.30 -15.28
C GLU A 8 -5.17 8.49 -16.14
N LEU A 9 -4.42 9.15 -17.03
CA LEU A 9 -3.40 8.48 -17.85
C LEU A 9 -2.24 7.86 -17.04
N ILE A 10 -1.94 8.40 -15.85
CA ILE A 10 -0.97 7.78 -14.94
C ILE A 10 -1.59 6.55 -14.25
N GLY A 11 -2.85 6.64 -13.83
CA GLY A 11 -3.61 5.54 -13.25
C GLY A 11 -3.65 4.34 -14.19
N ASP A 12 -4.08 4.55 -15.43
CA ASP A 12 -4.16 3.48 -16.45
C ASP A 12 -2.82 2.74 -16.64
N LYS A 13 -1.71 3.50 -16.62
CA LYS A 13 -0.36 2.93 -16.71
C LYS A 13 0.05 2.17 -15.46
N LEU A 14 -0.31 2.67 -14.28
CA LEU A 14 -0.02 1.97 -13.03
C LEU A 14 -0.81 0.66 -12.95
N ASP A 15 -2.06 0.65 -13.41
CA ASP A 15 -2.90 -0.54 -13.46
C ASP A 15 -2.34 -1.58 -14.45
N GLU A 16 -1.82 -1.16 -15.61
CA GLU A 16 -1.09 -2.06 -16.53
C GLU A 16 0.22 -2.60 -15.94
N LEU A 17 0.98 -1.76 -15.23
CA LEU A 17 2.28 -2.13 -14.66
C LEU A 17 2.16 -3.00 -13.39
N TYR A 18 1.08 -2.83 -12.63
CA TYR A 18 0.86 -3.47 -11.34
C TYR A 18 -0.55 -4.09 -11.25
N PRO A 19 -0.86 -5.10 -12.09
CA PRO A 19 -2.20 -5.68 -12.18
C PRO A 19 -2.65 -6.37 -10.88
N ASP A 20 -1.70 -6.89 -10.10
CA ASP A 20 -1.92 -7.47 -8.77
C ASP A 20 -1.02 -6.76 -7.76
N THR A 21 -1.62 -6.07 -6.79
CA THR A 21 -0.90 -5.39 -5.72
C THR A 21 -0.96 -6.21 -4.42
N PRO A 22 0.18 -6.56 -3.81
CA PRO A 22 0.18 -7.29 -2.55
C PRO A 22 -0.34 -6.41 -1.42
N ILE A 23 -0.91 -7.05 -0.40
CA ILE A 23 -1.21 -6.39 0.86
C ILE A 23 0.11 -6.01 1.54
N PRO A 24 0.34 -4.73 1.89
CA PRO A 24 1.66 -4.27 2.35
C PRO A 24 2.02 -4.75 3.77
N LEU A 25 1.04 -4.83 4.68
CA LEU A 25 1.24 -5.24 6.06
C LEU A 25 0.63 -6.62 6.30
N ASP A 26 1.42 -7.54 6.83
CA ASP A 26 0.97 -8.89 7.16
C ASP A 26 -0.01 -8.82 8.35
N HIS A 27 -1.18 -9.44 8.21
CA HIS A 27 -2.22 -9.45 9.24
C HIS A 27 -3.19 -10.62 9.07
N THR A 28 -3.81 -11.05 10.17
CA THR A 28 -4.79 -12.15 10.18
C THR A 28 -6.22 -11.69 10.44
N ASP A 29 -6.37 -10.49 11.00
CA ASP A 29 -7.65 -9.93 11.41
C ASP A 29 -7.57 -8.40 11.52
N PRO A 30 -8.71 -7.70 11.65
CA PRO A 30 -8.73 -6.23 11.72
C PRO A 30 -7.93 -5.65 12.90
N TYR A 31 -7.79 -6.39 14.01
CA TYR A 31 -7.06 -5.92 15.18
C TYR A 31 -5.53 -5.97 14.93
N THR A 32 -5.03 -7.06 14.37
CA THR A 32 -3.61 -7.18 13.97
C THR A 32 -3.23 -6.13 12.92
N LEU A 33 -4.10 -5.84 11.95
CA LEU A 33 -3.88 -4.76 10.98
C LEU A 33 -3.79 -3.38 11.65
N LEU A 34 -4.67 -3.09 12.61
CA LEU A 34 -4.63 -1.82 13.36
C LEU A 34 -3.27 -1.62 14.05
N VAL A 35 -2.76 -2.66 14.70
CA VAL A 35 -1.44 -2.61 15.36
C VAL A 35 -0.32 -2.44 14.35
N ALA A 36 -0.33 -3.18 13.24
CA ALA A 36 0.66 -3.05 12.17
C ALA A 36 0.69 -1.63 11.58
N VAL A 37 -0.47 -1.01 11.36
CA VAL A 37 -0.58 0.39 10.88
C VAL A 37 -0.03 1.39 11.89
N MET A 38 -0.24 1.18 13.19
CA MET A 38 0.34 2.04 14.21
C MET A 38 1.88 1.96 14.22
N LEU A 39 2.43 0.76 13.99
CA LEU A 39 3.87 0.54 13.95
C LEU A 39 4.52 1.04 12.66
N SER A 40 3.78 1.19 11.55
CA SER A 40 4.32 1.61 10.26
C SER A 40 4.73 3.09 10.19
N ALA A 41 4.33 3.89 11.19
CA ALA A 41 4.68 5.30 11.26
C ALA A 41 6.21 5.52 11.22
N GLN A 42 6.68 6.21 10.17
CA GLN A 42 8.09 6.53 9.94
C GLN A 42 9.01 5.29 9.88
N THR A 43 8.48 4.14 9.46
CA THR A 43 9.25 2.91 9.20
C THR A 43 8.84 2.29 7.86
N THR A 44 9.40 1.13 7.54
CA THR A 44 9.06 0.37 6.33
C THR A 44 8.11 -0.78 6.67
N ASP A 45 7.19 -1.11 5.77
CA ASP A 45 6.28 -2.26 5.93
C ASP A 45 7.05 -3.56 6.20
N LYS A 46 8.19 -3.75 5.52
CA LYS A 46 9.12 -4.86 5.78
C LYS A 46 9.51 -4.93 7.26
N LYS A 47 9.82 -3.80 7.89
CA LYS A 47 10.25 -3.78 9.28
C LYS A 47 9.10 -4.05 10.24
N VAL A 48 7.88 -3.64 9.88
CA VAL A 48 6.67 -3.97 10.64
C VAL A 48 6.41 -5.48 10.58
N ASN A 49 6.42 -6.07 9.38
CA ASN A 49 6.17 -7.50 9.20
C ASN A 49 7.25 -8.40 9.84
N GLU A 50 8.47 -7.89 10.05
CA GLU A 50 9.49 -8.60 10.85
C GLU A 50 9.14 -8.71 12.34
N VAL A 51 8.26 -7.85 12.87
CA VAL A 51 7.96 -7.72 14.30
C VAL A 51 6.51 -7.98 14.69
N THR A 52 5.61 -8.10 13.72
CA THR A 52 4.18 -8.44 13.89
C THR A 52 3.91 -9.84 13.38
#